data_AF-A0A958KIP9-F1
#
_entry.id   AF-A0A958KIP9-F1
#
_cell.length_a   1.000
_cell.length_b   1.000
_cell.length_c   1.000
_cell.angle_alpha   90.00
_cell.angle_beta   90.00
_cell.angle_gamma   90.00
#
_symmetry.space_group_name_H-M   'P 1'
#
loop_
_entity.id
_entity.type
_entity.pdbx_description
1 polymer ?
#
loop_
_entity_poly.entity_id
_entity_poly.type
_entity_poly.pdbx_seq_one_letter_code
_entity_poly.pdbx_strand_id
1 'polypeptide(L)'
;MIRPRRSSPLALVLLLLMAGCSSLWGSADNTEARKERMRDPEALAAADPETLTPEEIAIRDARRERDEELRSIGSQVDHQMAQRDRSPSAFDDDIRGPIFVEVLWKVPSEEVFAFHLHYGLSPDDLNGNIRIPVEKLEKISHPLYGPTYRYRLFGMSPRQTTYVSLQAENQNGISPRSPVLKIPAVYSLRDKEQQAR
;
A
#
# COMPACT_ATOMS: atom_id res chain seq x y z
N MET A 1 54.94 23.10 -21.48
CA MET A 1 54.74 23.04 -20.01
C MET A 1 53.25 23.20 -19.73
N ILE A 2 52.55 22.11 -19.42
CA ILE A 2 51.10 22.10 -19.13
C ILE A 2 50.96 22.04 -17.61
N ARG A 3 50.33 23.06 -17.00
CA ARG A 3 50.09 23.09 -15.55
C ARG A 3 48.87 22.23 -15.20
N PRO A 4 48.94 21.32 -14.20
CA PRO A 4 47.77 20.58 -13.75
C PRO A 4 46.79 21.51 -13.03
N ARG A 5 45.53 21.54 -13.49
CA ARG A 5 44.42 22.19 -12.79
C ARG A 5 44.09 21.38 -11.53
N ARG A 6 44.27 21.99 -10.36
CA ARG A 6 43.81 21.45 -9.07
C ARG A 6 42.28 21.46 -9.07
N SER A 7 41.67 20.28 -9.09
CA SER A 7 40.25 20.09 -8.82
C SER A 7 40.01 20.24 -7.32
N SER A 8 39.22 21.23 -6.93
CA SER A 8 38.76 21.38 -5.55
C SER A 8 37.73 20.29 -5.24
N PRO A 9 37.82 19.61 -4.09
CA PRO A 9 36.81 18.63 -3.69
C PRO A 9 35.52 19.37 -3.30
N LEU A 10 34.47 19.19 -4.09
CA LEU A 10 33.10 19.59 -3.76
C LEU A 10 32.64 18.78 -2.54
N ALA A 11 32.57 19.44 -1.39
CA ALA A 11 32.03 18.86 -0.16
C ALA A 11 30.50 18.74 -0.30
N LEU A 12 30.02 17.53 -0.62
CA LEU A 12 28.59 17.21 -0.67
C LEU A 12 28.12 16.83 0.75
N VAL A 13 27.35 17.70 1.38
CA VAL A 13 26.74 17.45 2.70
C VAL A 13 25.37 16.79 2.51
N LEU A 14 25.24 15.52 2.92
CA LEU A 14 23.98 14.76 2.93
C LEU A 14 23.53 14.49 4.37
N LEU A 15 22.24 14.67 4.67
CA LEU A 15 21.67 14.52 6.01
C LEU A 15 20.31 13.82 5.95
N LEU A 16 20.17 12.71 6.68
CA LEU A 16 18.96 11.90 6.80
C LEU A 16 18.06 12.41 7.94
N LEU A 17 16.78 12.64 7.65
CA LEU A 17 15.74 12.88 8.65
C LEU A 17 14.80 11.67 8.73
N MET A 18 14.73 11.07 9.93
CA MET A 18 13.79 10.00 10.26
C MET A 18 12.48 10.66 10.72
N ALA A 19 11.50 10.76 9.82
CA ALA A 19 10.16 11.23 10.18
C ALA A 19 9.30 10.06 10.69
N GLY A 20 9.04 10.04 11.99
CA GLY A 20 8.02 9.20 12.61
C GLY A 20 6.65 9.85 12.46
N CYS A 21 5.74 9.20 11.71
CA CYS A 21 4.34 9.60 11.64
C CYS A 21 3.59 9.07 12.87
N SER A 22 3.18 9.98 13.75
CA SER A 22 2.22 9.70 14.82
C SER A 22 0.80 9.78 14.25
N SER A 23 0.13 8.63 14.15
CA SER A 23 -1.29 8.52 13.82
C SER A 23 -2.14 8.90 15.04
N LEU A 24 -2.94 9.96 14.92
CA LEU A 24 -3.95 10.35 15.90
C LEU A 24 -5.30 9.75 15.48
N TRP A 25 -5.75 8.74 16.21
CA TRP A 25 -7.08 8.13 16.12
C TRP A 25 -8.15 9.10 16.63
N GLY A 26 -9.23 9.24 15.86
CA GLY A 26 -10.50 9.83 16.30
C GLY A 26 -11.62 8.82 16.06
N SER A 27 -12.02 8.15 17.13
CA SER A 27 -13.17 7.24 17.22
C SER A 27 -14.47 8.04 17.31
N ALA A 28 -15.51 7.63 16.59
CA ALA A 28 -16.88 8.04 16.88
C ALA A 28 -17.84 6.90 16.56
N ASP A 29 -18.47 6.43 17.63
CA ASP A 29 -19.56 5.47 17.67
C ASP A 29 -20.77 5.94 16.87
N ASN A 30 -21.48 5.00 16.24
CA ASN A 30 -22.90 5.19 15.97
C ASN A 30 -23.63 3.85 16.01
N THR A 31 -24.03 3.46 17.22
CA THR A 31 -24.97 2.38 17.49
C THR A 31 -26.30 3.04 17.82
N GLU A 32 -27.26 3.04 16.91
CA GLU A 32 -28.68 3.11 17.27
C GLU A 32 -29.60 2.89 16.07
N ALA A 33 -30.83 2.46 16.39
CA ALA A 33 -32.00 2.34 15.52
C ALA A 33 -32.10 1.08 14.62
N ARG A 34 -32.48 -0.05 15.24
CA ARG A 34 -33.41 -0.98 14.57
C ARG A 34 -34.31 -1.71 15.57
N LYS A 35 -35.36 -1.00 15.99
CA LYS A 35 -36.47 -1.55 16.76
C LYS A 35 -37.76 -1.44 15.94
N GLU A 36 -38.58 -2.48 16.06
CA GLU A 36 -40.02 -2.52 15.74
C GLU A 36 -40.44 -2.56 14.26
N ARG A 37 -40.85 -3.76 13.82
CA ARG A 37 -42.18 -4.01 13.23
C ARG A 37 -42.42 -5.52 13.12
N MET A 38 -42.89 -6.10 14.23
CA MET A 38 -43.68 -7.34 14.18
C MET A 38 -44.99 -7.02 13.46
N ARG A 39 -45.31 -7.78 12.42
CA ARG A 39 -46.66 -7.86 11.84
C ARG A 39 -47.13 -9.29 12.03
N ASP A 40 -48.23 -9.43 12.75
CA ASP A 40 -49.05 -10.63 12.81
C ASP A 40 -49.59 -10.99 11.42
N PRO A 41 -49.63 -12.28 11.06
CA PRO A 41 -50.58 -12.76 10.08
C PRO A 41 -51.35 -13.95 10.68
N GLU A 42 -52.29 -13.67 11.56
CA GLU A 42 -53.29 -14.65 11.99
C GLU A 42 -54.67 -14.22 11.48
N ALA A 43 -54.92 -14.43 10.18
CA ALA A 43 -56.26 -14.47 9.61
C ALA A 43 -56.18 -14.87 8.13
N LEU A 44 -56.27 -16.17 7.84
CA LEU A 44 -56.86 -16.62 6.59
C LEU A 44 -57.48 -17.99 6.79
N ALA A 45 -58.81 -17.94 6.82
CA ALA A 45 -59.73 -19.04 7.00
C ALA A 45 -59.52 -20.14 5.96
N ALA A 46 -59.67 -21.38 6.41
CA ALA A 46 -59.82 -22.55 5.58
C ALA A 46 -61.08 -22.41 4.69
N ALA A 47 -60.87 -22.41 3.38
CA ALA A 47 -61.94 -22.59 2.39
C ALA A 47 -62.01 -24.07 2.01
N ASP A 48 -63.21 -24.63 2.07
CA ASP A 48 -63.55 -26.00 1.66
C ASP A 48 -63.13 -26.28 0.19
N PRO A 49 -62.52 -27.44 -0.11
CA PRO A 49 -61.88 -27.70 -1.40
C PRO A 49 -62.80 -28.19 -2.54
N GLU A 50 -64.12 -28.23 -2.39
CA GLU A 50 -64.98 -29.02 -3.33
C GLU A 50 -65.75 -28.24 -4.40
N THR A 51 -65.50 -26.95 -4.61
CA THR A 51 -66.08 -26.22 -5.75
C THR A 51 -65.06 -25.31 -6.41
N LEU A 52 -63.98 -25.88 -6.93
CA LEU A 52 -63.05 -25.16 -7.81
C LEU A 52 -63.54 -25.27 -9.25
N THR A 53 -63.84 -24.13 -9.85
CA THR A 53 -64.16 -24.02 -11.28
C THR A 53 -62.92 -24.36 -12.13
N PRO A 54 -63.08 -24.79 -13.40
CA PRO A 54 -61.95 -25.10 -14.28
C PRO A 54 -60.93 -23.96 -14.43
N GLU A 55 -61.38 -22.70 -14.29
CA GLU A 55 -60.54 -21.51 -14.33
C GLU A 55 -59.67 -21.36 -13.06
N GLU A 56 -60.20 -21.72 -11.89
CA GLU A 56 -59.45 -21.70 -10.63
C GLU A 56 -58.42 -22.84 -10.54
N ILE A 57 -58.71 -23.98 -11.18
CA ILE A 57 -57.74 -25.08 -11.34
C ILE A 57 -56.55 -24.61 -12.19
N ALA A 58 -56.81 -23.94 -13.31
CA ALA A 58 -55.75 -23.39 -14.16
C ALA A 58 -54.89 -22.34 -13.41
N ILE A 59 -55.50 -21.49 -12.59
CA ILE A 59 -54.78 -20.50 -11.78
C ILE A 59 -53.94 -21.19 -10.68
N ARG A 60 -54.44 -22.27 -10.08
CA ARG A 60 -53.72 -23.06 -9.07
C ARG A 60 -52.51 -23.78 -9.66
N ASP A 61 -52.66 -24.37 -10.84
CA ASP A 61 -51.58 -25.08 -11.53
C ASP A 61 -50.49 -24.09 -11.98
N ALA A 62 -50.88 -22.93 -12.52
CA ALA A 62 -49.92 -21.86 -12.87
C ALA A 62 -49.17 -21.29 -11.65
N ARG A 63 -49.80 -21.25 -10.46
CA ARG A 63 -49.11 -20.87 -9.21
C ARG A 63 -48.13 -21.94 -8.75
N ARG A 64 -48.49 -23.21 -8.89
CA ARG A 64 -47.62 -24.34 -8.50
C ARG A 64 -46.34 -24.37 -9.34
N GLU A 65 -46.44 -24.12 -10.64
CA GLU A 65 -45.26 -24.06 -11.53
C GLU A 65 -44.32 -22.90 -11.17
N ARG A 66 -44.88 -21.73 -10.81
CA ARG A 66 -44.10 -20.58 -10.35
C ARG A 66 -43.43 -20.82 -8.99
N ASP A 67 -44.09 -21.50 -8.06
CA ASP A 67 -43.54 -21.83 -6.75
C ASP A 67 -42.40 -22.88 -6.84
N GLU A 68 -42.48 -23.80 -7.82
CA GLU A 68 -41.42 -24.75 -8.14
C GLU A 68 -40.17 -24.04 -8.70
N GLU A 69 -40.36 -23.05 -9.58
CA GLU A 69 -39.28 -22.21 -10.12
C GLU A 69 -38.58 -21.39 -9.01
N LEU A 70 -39.35 -20.81 -8.08
CA LEU A 70 -38.80 -20.07 -6.94
C LEU A 70 -38.01 -20.96 -5.97
N ARG A 71 -38.41 -22.22 -5.77
CA ARG A 71 -37.63 -23.18 -4.96
C ARG A 71 -36.30 -23.55 -5.63
N SER A 72 -36.29 -23.70 -6.95
CA SER A 72 -35.06 -23.95 -7.72
C SER A 72 -34.05 -22.81 -7.54
N ILE A 73 -34.51 -21.56 -7.62
CA ILE A 73 -33.68 -20.36 -7.42
C ILE A 73 -33.17 -20.25 -5.99
N GLY A 74 -34.01 -20.53 -4.98
CA GLY A 74 -33.61 -20.51 -3.56
C GLY A 74 -32.48 -21.48 -3.23
N SER A 75 -32.52 -22.71 -3.76
CA SER A 75 -31.48 -23.72 -3.52
C SER A 75 -30.12 -23.31 -4.13
N GLN A 76 -30.14 -22.55 -5.22
CA GLN A 76 -28.94 -22.06 -5.89
C GLN A 76 -28.25 -20.92 -5.12
N VAL A 77 -29.02 -20.11 -4.38
CA VAL A 77 -28.51 -19.01 -3.56
C VAL A 77 -27.85 -19.52 -2.27
N ASP A 78 -28.45 -20.51 -1.61
CA ASP A 78 -27.91 -21.09 -0.37
C ASP A 78 -26.57 -21.81 -0.61
N HIS A 79 -26.40 -22.47 -1.77
CA HIS A 79 -25.12 -23.07 -2.15
C HIS A 79 -24.04 -22.03 -2.48
N GLN A 80 -24.40 -20.84 -2.99
CA GLN A 80 -23.44 -19.73 -3.16
C GLN A 80 -23.06 -19.07 -1.83
N MET A 81 -23.97 -19.00 -0.86
CA MET A 81 -23.67 -18.44 0.46
C MET A 81 -22.77 -19.37 1.29
N ALA A 82 -22.99 -20.68 1.28
CA ALA A 82 -22.17 -21.63 2.03
C ALA A 82 -20.71 -21.72 1.54
N GLN A 83 -20.40 -21.27 0.32
CA GLN A 83 -19.02 -21.19 -0.20
C GLN A 83 -18.30 -19.88 0.12
N ARG A 84 -18.99 -18.83 0.58
CA ARG A 84 -18.36 -17.53 0.89
C ARG A 84 -17.65 -17.47 2.25
N ASP A 85 -18.01 -18.34 3.19
CA ASP A 85 -17.45 -18.31 4.55
C ASP A 85 -16.21 -19.20 4.77
N ARG A 86 -15.69 -19.86 3.72
CA ARG A 86 -14.49 -20.73 3.81
C ARG A 86 -13.27 -20.20 3.06
N SER A 87 -13.26 -18.94 2.65
CA SER A 87 -12.01 -18.29 2.29
C SER A 87 -11.35 -17.78 3.57
N PRO A 88 -10.19 -18.33 4.00
CA PRO A 88 -9.41 -17.67 5.04
C PRO A 88 -9.18 -16.23 4.58
N SER A 89 -9.53 -15.28 5.44
CA SER A 89 -9.35 -13.85 5.23
C SER A 89 -7.92 -13.57 4.74
N ALA A 90 -7.75 -13.44 3.43
CA ALA A 90 -6.54 -12.91 2.80
C ALA A 90 -6.48 -11.37 2.95
N PHE A 91 -7.37 -10.79 3.76
CA PHE A 91 -7.54 -9.34 3.92
C PHE A 91 -6.73 -8.75 5.08
N ASP A 92 -6.03 -9.56 5.89
CA ASP A 92 -5.19 -9.05 6.98
C ASP A 92 -3.72 -8.78 6.59
N ASP A 93 -3.31 -9.04 5.35
CA ASP A 93 -1.91 -8.86 4.93
C ASP A 93 -1.61 -7.58 4.11
N ASP A 94 -2.61 -6.81 3.67
CA ASP A 94 -2.40 -5.85 2.56
C ASP A 94 -2.68 -4.36 2.88
N ILE A 95 -2.50 -3.94 4.13
CA ILE A 95 -2.35 -2.50 4.49
C ILE A 95 -0.87 -2.19 4.78
N ARG A 96 0.04 -2.78 4.04
CA ARG A 96 1.46 -2.39 4.06
C ARG A 96 1.81 -1.89 2.68
N GLY A 97 1.69 -0.57 2.50
CA GLY A 97 2.25 0.08 1.33
C GLY A 97 3.69 -0.38 1.09
N PRO A 98 4.18 -0.34 -0.16
CA PRO A 98 5.48 -0.89 -0.51
C PRO A 98 6.56 -0.34 0.42
N ILE A 99 7.40 -1.22 0.97
CA ILE A 99 8.49 -0.79 1.85
C ILE A 99 9.54 -0.09 0.98
N PHE A 100 9.82 1.17 1.30
CA PHE A 100 10.82 1.98 0.59
C PHE A 100 11.70 2.76 1.55
N VAL A 101 12.87 3.12 1.07
CA VAL A 101 13.80 4.06 1.70
C VAL A 101 13.74 5.37 0.92
N GLU A 102 13.48 6.47 1.61
CA GLU A 102 13.52 7.80 1.02
C GLU A 102 14.93 8.38 1.11
N VAL A 103 15.49 8.73 -0.05
CA VAL A 103 16.81 9.35 -0.17
C VAL A 103 16.63 10.78 -0.64
N LEU A 104 17.16 11.73 0.13
CA LEU A 104 17.04 13.17 -0.10
C LEU A 104 18.44 13.77 -0.30
N TRP A 105 18.60 14.59 -1.33
CA TRP A 105 19.84 15.33 -1.56
C TRP A 105 19.63 16.72 -2.11
N LYS A 106 20.59 17.62 -1.86
CA LYS A 106 20.54 18.98 -2.40
C LYS A 106 20.65 18.97 -3.90
N VAL A 107 19.88 19.85 -4.55
CA VAL A 107 20.01 20.10 -5.98
C VAL A 107 21.38 20.75 -6.24
N PRO A 108 22.23 20.16 -7.10
CA PRO A 108 23.52 20.75 -7.43
C PRO A 108 23.35 22.07 -8.22
N SER A 109 24.34 22.95 -8.13
CA SER A 109 24.35 24.21 -8.88
C SER A 109 24.67 24.00 -10.36
N GLU A 110 25.39 22.93 -10.70
CA GLU A 110 25.70 22.54 -12.06
C GLU A 110 24.57 21.70 -12.65
N GLU A 111 24.40 21.77 -13.97
CA GLU A 111 23.44 20.94 -14.68
C GLU A 111 23.89 19.47 -14.63
N VAL A 112 22.97 18.60 -14.20
CA VAL A 112 23.17 17.15 -14.05
C VAL A 112 22.07 16.45 -14.83
N PHE A 113 22.43 15.41 -15.57
CA PHE A 113 21.51 14.63 -16.40
C PHE A 113 20.96 13.40 -15.67
N ALA A 114 21.79 12.78 -14.83
CA ALA A 114 21.40 11.62 -14.05
C ALA A 114 22.20 11.51 -12.76
N PHE A 115 21.68 10.75 -11.80
CA PHE A 115 22.40 10.31 -10.61
C PHE A 115 22.58 8.80 -10.64
N HIS A 116 23.71 8.31 -10.17
CA HIS A 116 23.95 6.88 -9.95
C HIS A 116 23.88 6.63 -8.45
N LEU A 117 22.86 5.90 -8.02
CA LEU A 117 22.68 5.49 -6.63
C LEU A 117 23.25 4.09 -6.45
N HIS A 118 24.35 4.03 -5.71
CA HIS A 118 25.00 2.79 -5.29
C HIS A 118 24.44 2.41 -3.91
N TYR A 119 24.10 1.14 -3.71
CA TYR A 119 23.59 0.65 -2.44
C TYR A 119 24.01 -0.78 -2.16
N GLY A 120 24.05 -1.17 -0.88
CA GLY A 120 24.47 -2.50 -0.47
C GLY A 120 24.25 -2.74 1.02
N LEU A 121 24.60 -3.94 1.48
CA LEU A 121 24.53 -4.34 2.89
C LEU A 121 25.87 -4.15 3.63
N SER A 122 26.94 -3.82 2.90
CA SER A 122 28.28 -3.54 3.43
C SER A 122 28.71 -2.14 3.00
N PRO A 123 29.42 -1.37 3.86
CA PRO A 123 29.94 -0.06 3.48
C PRO A 123 31.04 -0.15 2.40
N ASP A 124 31.78 -1.26 2.35
CA ASP A 124 32.91 -1.46 1.44
C ASP A 124 32.48 -2.07 0.09
N ASP A 125 31.29 -2.68 0.04
CA ASP A 125 30.76 -3.36 -1.14
C ASP A 125 29.31 -2.94 -1.42
N LEU A 126 29.16 -1.94 -2.29
CA LEU A 126 27.89 -1.45 -2.80
C LEU A 126 27.58 -2.11 -4.14
N ASN A 127 27.13 -3.37 -4.08
CA ASN A 127 26.86 -4.21 -5.24
C ASN A 127 25.64 -3.76 -6.07
N GLY A 128 24.69 -3.06 -5.47
CA GLY A 128 23.55 -2.46 -6.14
C GLY A 128 23.92 -1.13 -6.78
N ASN A 129 23.49 -0.91 -8.03
CA ASN A 129 23.65 0.36 -8.73
C ASN A 129 22.42 0.64 -9.60
N ILE A 130 21.83 1.83 -9.45
CA ILE A 130 20.72 2.30 -10.26
C ILE A 130 21.06 3.68 -10.83
N ARG A 131 20.92 3.82 -12.15
CA ARG A 131 20.97 5.12 -12.82
C ARG A 131 19.58 5.76 -12.82
N ILE A 132 19.48 6.97 -12.28
CA ILE A 132 18.24 7.72 -12.09
C ILE A 132 18.34 9.03 -12.89
N PRO A 133 17.68 9.12 -14.06
CA PRO A 133 17.58 10.37 -14.80
C PRO A 133 16.92 11.47 -13.96
N VAL A 134 17.37 12.71 -14.12
CA VAL A 134 16.84 13.83 -13.33
C VAL A 134 15.34 14.06 -13.58
N GLU A 135 14.82 13.75 -14.78
CA GLU A 135 13.38 13.83 -15.05
C GLU A 135 12.53 12.86 -14.22
N LYS A 136 13.13 11.81 -13.65
CA LYS A 136 12.43 10.85 -12.77
C LYS A 136 12.51 11.24 -11.29
N LEU A 137 13.28 12.27 -10.95
CA LEU A 137 13.41 12.74 -9.58
C LEU A 137 12.32 13.74 -9.25
N GLU A 138 11.78 13.62 -8.05
CA GLU A 138 10.87 14.62 -7.54
C GLU A 138 11.67 15.75 -6.89
N LYS A 139 11.39 17.00 -7.28
CA LYS A 139 12.01 18.17 -6.67
C LYS A 139 11.08 18.72 -5.59
N ILE A 140 11.56 18.74 -4.35
CA ILE A 140 10.81 19.24 -3.19
C ILE A 140 11.54 20.43 -2.55
N SER A 141 10.80 21.30 -1.87
CA SER A 141 11.37 22.37 -1.05
C SER A 141 11.45 21.92 0.41
N HIS A 142 12.66 21.62 0.88
CA HIS A 142 12.88 21.18 2.25
C HIS A 142 13.05 22.39 3.19
N PRO A 143 12.38 22.44 4.35
CA PRO A 143 12.38 23.61 5.24
C PRO A 143 13.78 24.01 5.72
N LEU A 144 14.68 23.03 5.92
CA LEU A 144 16.05 23.28 6.39
C LEU A 144 17.09 23.44 5.28
N TYR A 145 16.83 22.88 4.10
CA TYR A 145 17.88 22.70 3.07
C TYR A 145 17.56 23.37 1.74
N GLY A 146 16.36 23.93 1.59
CA GLY A 146 15.90 24.52 0.34
C GLY A 146 15.58 23.44 -0.71
N PRO A 147 15.81 23.72 -2.00
CA PRO A 147 15.52 22.77 -3.07
C PRO A 147 16.32 21.47 -2.94
N THR A 148 15.60 20.36 -2.90
CA THR A 148 16.17 19.02 -2.77
C THR A 148 15.51 18.06 -3.77
N TYR A 149 16.27 17.08 -4.23
CA TYR A 149 15.74 15.93 -4.94
C TYR A 149 15.33 14.85 -3.95
N ARG A 150 14.22 14.19 -4.27
CA ARG A 150 13.66 13.05 -3.57
C ARG A 150 13.60 11.84 -4.49
N TYR A 151 14.08 10.71 -3.98
CA TYR A 151 13.94 9.41 -4.62
C TYR A 151 13.51 8.34 -3.61
N ARG A 152 12.60 7.46 -4.03
CA ARG A 152 12.14 6.32 -3.24
C ARG A 152 12.80 5.06 -3.78
N LEU A 153 13.70 4.50 -2.99
CA LEU A 153 14.36 3.23 -3.27
C LEU A 153 13.51 2.08 -2.74
N PHE A 154 13.01 1.23 -3.64
CA PHE A 154 12.18 0.07 -3.33
C PHE A 154 13.02 -1.21 -3.25
N GLY A 155 12.45 -2.27 -2.66
CA GLY A 155 13.08 -3.59 -2.59
C GLY A 155 14.12 -3.75 -1.47
N MET A 156 14.19 -2.78 -0.55
CA MET A 156 15.08 -2.82 0.60
C MET A 156 14.40 -3.53 1.78
N SER A 157 15.13 -4.41 2.47
CA SER A 157 14.63 -5.07 3.67
C SER A 157 14.64 -4.08 4.85
N PRO A 158 13.50 -3.85 5.53
CA PRO A 158 13.44 -2.90 6.66
C PRO A 158 14.24 -3.40 7.88
N ARG A 159 14.54 -4.70 7.93
CA ARG A 159 15.28 -5.35 9.02
C ARG A 159 16.79 -5.31 8.85
N GLN A 160 17.28 -4.79 7.73
CA GLN A 160 18.71 -4.76 7.42
C GLN A 160 19.21 -3.32 7.32
N THR A 161 20.43 -3.12 7.85
CA THR A 161 21.13 -1.85 7.63
C THR A 161 21.54 -1.80 6.16
N THR A 162 21.24 -0.67 5.53
CA THR A 162 21.60 -0.39 4.14
C THR A 162 22.64 0.70 4.08
N TYR A 163 23.61 0.56 3.19
CA TYR A 163 24.58 1.59 2.88
C TYR A 163 24.29 2.17 1.50
N VAL A 164 24.39 3.48 1.35
CA VAL A 164 24.13 4.17 0.08
C VAL A 164 25.22 5.18 -0.26
N SER A 165 25.47 5.40 -1.54
CA SER A 165 26.38 6.42 -2.07
C SER A 165 25.83 6.95 -3.40
N LEU A 166 26.13 8.21 -3.72
CA LEU A 166 25.67 8.88 -4.93
C LEU A 166 26.83 9.30 -5.83
N GLN A 167 26.62 9.28 -7.14
CA GLN A 167 27.42 9.99 -8.14
C GLN A 167 26.48 10.83 -9.01
N ALA A 168 26.98 11.95 -9.52
CA ALA A 168 26.29 12.79 -10.49
C ALA A 168 26.89 12.58 -11.89
N GLU A 169 26.05 12.57 -12.91
CA GLU A 169 26.43 12.48 -14.32
C GLU A 169 26.06 13.78 -15.02
N ASN A 170 27.03 14.46 -15.62
CA ASN A 170 26.84 15.67 -16.41
C ASN A 170 27.62 15.58 -17.73
N GLN A 171 27.69 16.70 -18.47
CA GLN A 171 28.42 16.77 -19.75
C GLN A 171 29.91 16.43 -19.64
N ASN A 172 30.51 16.57 -18.45
CA ASN A 172 31.92 16.27 -18.21
C ASN A 172 32.17 14.82 -17.79
N GLY A 173 31.11 14.01 -17.65
CA GLY A 173 31.17 12.61 -17.23
C GLY A 173 30.55 12.37 -15.85
N ILE A 174 31.04 11.34 -15.16
CA ILE A 174 30.52 10.90 -13.85
C ILE A 174 31.43 11.41 -12.73
N SER A 175 30.84 12.01 -11.70
CA SER A 175 31.56 12.51 -10.53
C SER A 175 32.16 11.37 -9.69
N PRO A 176 33.13 11.67 -8.82
CA PRO A 176 33.48 10.75 -7.73
C PRO A 176 32.25 10.38 -6.88
N ARG A 177 32.31 9.21 -6.24
CA ARG A 177 31.30 8.77 -5.26
C ARG A 177 31.27 9.69 -4.05
N SER A 178 30.07 10.00 -3.56
CA SER A 178 29.88 10.64 -2.26
C SER A 178 30.40 9.74 -1.13
N PRO A 179 30.58 10.28 0.09
CA PRO A 179 30.72 9.45 1.27
C PRO A 179 29.57 8.45 1.39
N VAL A 180 29.87 7.26 1.90
CA VAL A 180 28.87 6.20 2.14
C VAL A 180 28.03 6.58 3.35
N LEU A 181 26.72 6.48 3.21
CA LEU A 181 25.76 6.79 4.25
C LEU A 181 25.09 5.52 4.76
N LYS A 182 25.04 5.40 6.08
CA LYS A 182 24.39 4.29 6.78
C LYS A 182 22.93 4.63 7.04
N ILE A 183 22.05 3.80 6.49
CA ILE A 183 20.61 3.82 6.72
C ILE A 183 20.32 2.66 7.69
N PRO A 184 20.07 2.94 8.98
CA PRO A 184 19.85 1.89 9.96
C PRO A 184 18.58 1.11 9.65
N ALA A 185 18.58 -0.18 10.00
CA ALA A 185 17.38 -1.00 9.99
C ALA A 185 16.29 -0.31 10.83
N VAL A 186 15.10 -0.17 10.26
CA VAL A 186 13.94 0.35 10.98
C VAL A 186 13.26 -0.85 11.64
N TYR A 187 13.58 -1.08 12.91
CA TYR A 187 12.81 -2.00 13.72
C TYR A 187 11.42 -1.41 13.94
N SER A 188 10.38 -2.16 13.58
CA SER A 188 9.03 -1.80 13.96
C SER A 188 8.96 -1.76 15.49
N LEU A 189 8.36 -0.73 16.07
CA LEU A 189 8.17 -0.61 17.52
C LEU A 189 7.47 -1.85 18.12
N ARG A 190 6.69 -2.58 17.31
CA ARG A 190 6.05 -3.85 17.70
C ARG A 190 7.02 -4.99 17.98
N ASP A 191 8.18 -5.03 17.32
CA ASP A 191 9.20 -6.07 17.57
C ASP A 191 9.83 -5.91 18.97
N LYS A 192 9.90 -4.67 19.47
CA LYS A 192 10.38 -4.40 20.84
C LYS A 192 9.37 -4.83 21.91
N GLU A 193 8.07 -4.72 21.61
CA GLU A 193 7.01 -5.08 22.56
C GLU A 193 6.85 -6.60 22.71
N GLN A 194 7.15 -7.36 21.65
CA GLN A 194 7.19 -8.82 21.72
C GLN A 194 8.46 -9.38 22.37
N GLN A 195 9.62 -8.70 22.25
CA GLN A 195 10.84 -9.10 22.95
C GLN A 195 10.84 -8.78 24.46
N ALA A 196 9.92 -7.92 24.92
CA ALA A 196 9.77 -7.55 26.32
C ALA A 196 8.80 -8.48 27.10
N ARG A 197 8.26 -9.52 26.45
CA ARG A 197 7.41 -10.55 27.05
C ARG A 197 8.16 -11.88 27.08
#